data_AF-A0A2N4WZX3-F1
#
_entry.id   AF-A0A2N4WZX3-F1
#
_cell.length_a   1.000
_cell.length_b   1.000
_cell.length_c   1.000
_cell.angle_alpha   90.00
_cell.angle_beta   90.00
_cell.angle_gamma   90.00
#
_symmetry.space_group_name_H-M   'P 1'
#
loop_
_entity.id
_entity.type
_entity.pdbx_description
1 polymer ?
#
loop_
_entity_poly.entity_id
_entity_poly.type
_entity_poly.pdbx_seq_one_letter_code
_entity_poly.pdbx_strand_id
1 'polypeptide(L)'
;MFAKFRHSGLLSRGAIALALAAATAGAALPAHAAKKEKEAAAPAGPKLLMSKPYMAKAQELNKALEAARTKPEFTAARQKLVAAFNAVGAARGEKARKAAVEQRDAVVTELKGVLAAEIAQFDAVRALEASPDDKYVSGQFYVQLGKWVYDLNWLRMGYEAQINSGKALAADLPTFEFEAANACYDIPDWPCAQKHYANAIALGKRDGNVELLHADTYFRQNQFAEGTDMVLKAVASRKAANLPIGPEWYAQGLNPVFRAKMLPQATALSAGLVSDFPSATNWSSAIRVQRYLGGLQGQDMMDLLRLLKRTGAFEDGNEYVEFVELGDKLRYPPEVLEVLDLGSKAGKLNVESDISLKEIKASAVLHDKEDRAGIAGMETRAKSATATPAAVNAAADVMLTYGQAAKAEELYNLALAKPGLDRDRILTRLGIAQIDQGKFAEAQATFAKVGGVRTNLAKLWSIYAAQKAKGG
;
A
#
# COMPACT_ATOMS: atom_id res chain seq x y z
N MET A 1 -13.62 5.12 5.11
CA MET A 1 -12.17 5.39 5.28
C MET A 1 -11.54 4.02 5.42
N PHE A 2 -10.69 3.56 4.49
CA PHE A 2 -10.00 2.27 4.66
C PHE A 2 -9.32 2.23 6.02
N ALA A 3 -9.09 1.03 6.57
CA ALA A 3 -8.29 0.87 7.78
C ALA A 3 -7.12 1.84 7.72
N LYS A 4 -6.94 2.64 8.77
CA LYS A 4 -5.88 3.64 8.85
C LYS A 4 -4.54 2.91 8.86
N PHE A 5 -4.11 2.43 7.70
CA PHE A 5 -2.70 2.31 7.37
C PHE A 5 -2.22 3.74 7.50
N ARG A 6 -1.61 4.04 8.65
CA ARG A 6 -0.91 5.31 8.83
C ARG A 6 -0.05 5.41 7.58
N HIS A 7 -0.28 6.43 6.75
CA HIS A 7 0.70 6.82 5.75
C HIS A 7 1.94 7.14 6.56
N SER A 8 2.77 6.11 6.73
CA SER A 8 3.99 6.18 7.50
C SER A 8 5.03 6.86 6.62
N GLY A 9 4.77 8.12 6.26
CA GLY A 9 5.83 9.13 6.20
C GLY A 9 6.55 9.31 7.56
N LEU A 10 6.18 8.49 8.55
CA LEU A 10 6.91 8.18 9.77
C LEU A 10 8.19 7.37 9.53
N LEU A 11 8.31 6.59 8.43
CA LEU A 11 9.52 5.79 8.22
C LEU A 11 10.74 6.66 7.93
N SER A 12 10.62 7.77 7.18
CA SER A 12 11.76 8.67 7.00
C SER A 12 12.07 9.47 8.27
N ARG A 13 11.04 10.03 8.94
CA ARG A 13 11.26 10.97 10.07
C ARG A 13 11.79 10.32 11.35
N GLY A 14 11.37 9.09 11.66
CA GLY A 14 11.87 8.34 12.82
C GLY A 14 13.30 7.82 12.61
N ALA A 15 13.62 7.37 11.39
CA ALA A 15 14.96 6.95 11.01
C ALA A 15 15.94 8.13 10.94
N ILE A 16 15.48 9.31 10.52
CA ILE A 16 16.28 10.55 10.48
C ILE A 16 16.73 11.00 11.88
N ALA A 17 15.84 11.00 12.89
CA ALA A 17 16.22 11.35 14.26
C ALA A 17 17.24 10.36 14.85
N LEU A 18 17.10 9.06 14.53
CA LEU A 18 18.03 8.01 14.95
C LEU A 18 19.39 8.10 14.22
N ALA A 19 19.38 8.43 12.92
CA ALA A 19 20.58 8.63 12.12
C ALA A 19 21.35 9.90 12.51
N LEU A 20 20.65 10.98 12.92
CA LEU A 20 21.30 12.18 13.48
C LEU A 20 22.01 11.89 14.81
N ALA A 21 21.50 10.97 15.63
CA ALA A 21 22.15 10.55 16.87
C ALA A 21 23.39 9.67 16.60
N ALA A 22 23.40 8.89 15.52
CA ALA A 22 24.50 7.99 15.14
C ALA A 22 25.62 8.65 14.31
N ALA A 23 25.41 9.84 13.74
CA ALA A 23 26.35 10.53 12.85
C ALA A 23 27.58 11.17 13.54
N THR A 24 28.02 10.64 14.69
CA THR A 24 29.28 11.06 15.36
C THR A 24 30.52 10.34 14.82
N ALA A 25 30.34 9.25 14.07
CA ALA A 25 31.42 8.58 13.35
C ALA A 25 31.68 9.29 12.01
N GLY A 26 32.74 10.10 11.95
CA GLY A 26 33.19 10.71 10.70
C GLY A 26 33.67 9.65 9.71
N ALA A 27 33.28 9.78 8.45
CA ALA A 27 34.02 9.13 7.38
C ALA A 27 35.36 9.87 7.26
N ALA A 28 36.40 9.32 7.90
CA ALA A 28 37.75 9.81 7.65
C ALA A 28 38.04 9.61 6.16
N LEU A 29 38.47 10.67 5.46
CA LEU A 29 39.11 10.52 4.17
C LEU A 29 40.19 9.43 4.32
N PRO A 30 40.24 8.39 3.46
CA PRO A 30 41.28 7.39 3.56
C PRO A 30 42.62 8.12 3.51
N ALA A 31 43.39 7.97 4.61
CA ALA A 31 44.68 8.61 4.77
C ALA A 31 45.49 8.34 3.50
N HIS A 32 45.78 9.39 2.74
CA HIS A 32 46.70 9.29 1.62
C HIS A 32 48.06 9.00 2.23
N ALA A 33 48.40 7.72 2.29
CA ALA A 33 49.70 7.25 2.71
C ALA A 33 50.75 7.82 1.75
N ALA A 34 51.36 8.93 2.15
CA ALA A 34 52.77 9.12 1.88
C ALA A 34 53.48 7.89 2.48
N LYS A 35 53.92 6.99 1.59
CA LYS A 35 54.64 5.72 1.84
C LYS A 35 55.06 5.48 3.30
N LYS A 36 54.49 4.47 3.95
CA LYS A 36 55.21 3.48 4.78
C LYS A 36 54.35 2.23 5.00
N GLU A 37 55.05 1.11 5.12
CA GLU A 37 54.59 -0.26 4.85
C GLU A 37 53.63 -0.89 5.87
N LYS A 38 52.81 -1.81 5.32
CA LYS A 38 52.26 -3.07 5.86
C LYS A 38 51.46 -3.05 7.17
N GLU A 39 50.14 -3.08 7.01
CA GLU A 39 49.24 -3.91 7.81
C GLU A 39 48.09 -4.41 6.90
N ALA A 40 47.64 -5.65 7.09
CA ALA A 40 46.78 -6.39 6.15
C ALA A 40 45.41 -5.72 6.00
N ALA A 41 45.17 -5.15 4.81
CA ALA A 41 44.04 -4.28 4.53
C ALA A 41 42.78 -5.06 4.10
N ALA A 42 41.62 -4.62 4.60
CA ALA A 42 40.36 -4.72 3.86
C ALA A 42 40.57 -4.17 2.43
N PRO A 43 39.87 -4.68 1.39
CA PRO A 43 40.15 -4.31 0.00
C PRO A 43 40.17 -2.78 -0.14
N ALA A 44 41.35 -2.24 -0.42
CA ALA A 44 41.56 -0.81 -0.52
C ALA A 44 40.70 -0.28 -1.66
N GLY A 45 39.83 0.69 -1.35
CA GLY A 45 39.08 1.42 -2.37
C GLY A 45 40.01 2.03 -3.43
N PRO A 46 39.46 2.48 -4.57
CA PRO A 46 40.25 2.99 -5.68
C PRO A 46 41.18 4.10 -5.18
N LYS A 47 42.45 4.08 -5.57
CA LYS A 47 43.38 5.18 -5.25
C LYS A 47 42.88 6.45 -5.94
N LEU A 48 42.29 7.35 -5.17
CA LEU A 48 41.84 8.64 -5.65
C LEU A 48 43.06 9.49 -6.02
N LEU A 49 43.06 10.04 -7.24
CA LEU A 49 44.14 10.88 -7.76
C LEU A 49 43.68 12.34 -7.80
N MET A 50 43.55 12.95 -6.62
CA MET A 50 43.17 14.36 -6.50
C MET A 50 44.22 15.29 -7.10
N SER A 51 43.77 16.43 -7.62
CA SER A 51 44.68 17.48 -8.08
C SER A 51 45.44 18.09 -6.90
N LYS A 52 46.72 18.42 -7.10
CA LYS A 52 47.57 18.99 -6.05
C LYS A 52 46.99 20.24 -5.36
N PRO A 53 46.46 21.25 -6.09
CA PRO A 53 45.88 22.43 -5.44
C PRO A 53 44.63 22.08 -4.62
N TYR A 54 43.81 21.14 -5.10
CA TYR A 54 42.63 20.65 -4.39
C TYR A 54 43.00 19.91 -3.11
N MET A 55 43.93 18.96 -3.18
CA MET A 55 44.32 18.09 -2.06
C MET A 55 44.73 18.88 -0.82
N ALA A 56 45.55 19.92 -0.99
CA ALA A 56 46.00 20.75 0.14
C ALA A 56 44.83 21.44 0.84
N LYS A 57 43.91 22.04 0.07
CA LYS A 57 42.74 22.73 0.62
C LYS A 57 41.70 21.77 1.19
N ALA A 58 41.51 20.61 0.58
CA ALA A 58 40.64 19.56 1.11
C ALA A 58 41.15 19.03 2.47
N GLN A 59 42.47 18.89 2.65
CA GLN A 59 43.06 18.50 3.93
C GLN A 59 42.87 19.57 5.01
N GLU A 60 43.06 20.85 4.66
CA GLU A 60 42.77 21.98 5.56
C GLU A 60 41.31 21.99 6.00
N LEU A 61 40.37 21.86 5.06
CA LEU A 61 38.95 21.78 5.34
C LEU A 61 38.62 20.58 6.25
N ASN A 62 39.14 19.40 5.95
CA ASN A 62 38.89 18.22 6.78
C ASN A 62 39.34 18.46 8.23
N LYS A 63 40.52 19.06 8.43
CA LYS A 63 41.00 19.42 9.77
C LYS A 63 40.10 20.46 10.44
N ALA A 64 39.61 21.45 9.69
CA ALA A 64 38.68 22.45 10.19
C ALA A 64 37.33 21.83 10.63
N LEU A 65 36.76 20.93 9.83
CA LEU A 65 35.54 20.19 10.15
C LEU A 65 35.73 19.33 11.41
N GLU A 66 36.85 18.63 11.52
CA GLU A 66 37.18 17.81 12.68
C GLU A 66 37.32 18.64 13.97
N ALA A 67 37.87 19.86 13.87
CA ALA A 67 37.88 20.79 14.99
C ALA A 67 36.47 21.34 15.30
N ALA A 68 35.70 21.67 14.26
CA ALA A 68 34.36 22.23 14.40
C ALA A 68 33.39 21.29 15.11
N ARG A 69 33.43 19.99 14.82
CA ARG A 69 32.54 19.01 15.46
C ARG A 69 32.72 18.88 16.97
N THR A 70 33.89 19.28 17.49
CA THR A 70 34.18 19.25 18.93
C THR A 70 33.81 20.56 19.66
N LYS A 71 33.43 21.61 18.92
CA LYS A 71 33.08 22.90 19.51
C LYS A 71 31.77 22.79 20.32
N PRO A 72 31.69 23.40 21.52
CA PRO A 72 30.47 23.39 22.33
C PRO A 72 29.25 23.95 21.60
N GLU A 73 29.43 25.02 20.82
CA GLU A 73 28.37 25.65 20.03
C GLU A 73 27.78 24.72 18.97
N PHE A 74 28.61 23.92 18.30
CA PHE A 74 28.15 22.91 17.34
C PHE A 74 27.35 21.82 18.04
N THR A 75 27.86 21.32 19.17
CA THR A 75 27.18 20.29 19.97
C THR A 75 25.82 20.78 20.47
N ALA A 76 25.76 22.00 21.00
CA ALA A 76 24.52 22.62 21.47
C ALA A 76 23.51 22.81 20.32
N ALA A 77 23.95 23.31 19.16
CA ALA A 77 23.08 23.48 18.00
C ALA A 77 22.58 22.13 17.44
N ARG A 78 23.41 21.07 17.46
CA ARG A 78 22.98 19.70 17.11
C ARG A 78 21.94 19.14 18.09
N GLN A 79 22.08 19.39 19.38
CA GLN A 79 21.08 18.99 20.38
C GLN A 79 19.75 19.72 20.15
N LYS A 80 19.78 21.03 19.85
CA LYS A 80 18.59 21.79 19.45
C LYS A 80 17.93 21.19 18.20
N LEU A 81 18.73 20.77 17.21
CA LEU A 81 18.22 20.18 15.98
C LEU A 81 17.47 18.87 16.27
N VAL A 82 18.05 17.99 17.07
CA VAL A 82 17.39 16.73 17.51
C VAL A 82 16.09 17.04 18.27
N ALA A 83 16.10 18.01 19.19
CA ALA A 83 14.90 18.42 19.91
C ALA A 83 13.80 18.95 18.96
N ALA A 84 14.17 19.73 17.94
CA ALA A 84 13.24 20.24 16.94
C ALA A 84 12.62 19.11 16.10
N PHE A 85 13.39 18.09 15.72
CA PHE A 85 12.84 16.90 15.05
C PHE A 85 11.86 16.13 15.92
N ASN A 86 12.19 15.94 17.20
CA ASN A 86 11.31 15.30 18.16
C ASN A 86 10.00 16.09 18.33
N ALA A 87 10.08 17.43 18.36
CA ALA A 87 8.91 18.30 18.41
C ALA A 87 8.01 18.15 17.16
N VAL A 88 8.60 18.07 15.95
CA VAL A 88 7.84 17.81 14.71
C VAL A 88 7.15 16.45 14.75
N GLY A 89 7.81 15.42 15.29
CA GLY A 89 7.24 14.07 15.44
C GLY A 89 6.11 13.99 16.49
N ALA A 90 6.23 14.76 17.57
CA ALA A 90 5.26 14.84 18.66
C ALA A 90 4.04 15.70 18.31
N ALA A 91 4.20 16.70 17.43
CA ALA A 91 3.14 17.65 17.08
C ALA A 91 1.85 16.95 16.58
N ARG A 92 0.71 17.44 17.09
CA ARG A 92 -0.64 16.98 16.73
C ARG A 92 -1.44 18.12 16.12
N GLY A 93 -2.10 17.87 15.00
CA GLY A 93 -2.81 18.89 14.24
C GLY A 93 -1.91 19.69 13.31
N GLU A 94 -2.52 20.27 12.27
CA GLU A 94 -1.82 20.93 11.17
C GLU A 94 -1.03 22.16 11.63
N LYS A 95 -1.68 23.05 12.40
CA LYS A 95 -1.08 24.29 12.91
C LYS A 95 0.18 24.03 13.76
N ALA A 96 0.09 23.10 14.72
CA ALA A 96 1.22 22.74 15.58
C ALA A 96 2.36 22.11 14.77
N ARG A 97 2.02 21.27 13.77
CA ARG A 97 3.02 20.65 12.90
C ARG A 97 3.73 21.68 12.03
N LYS A 98 3.00 22.67 11.50
CA LYS A 98 3.58 23.78 10.73
C LYS A 98 4.57 24.59 11.57
N ALA A 99 4.18 25.01 12.76
CA ALA A 99 5.05 25.76 13.67
C ALA A 99 6.31 24.96 14.07
N ALA A 100 6.17 23.67 14.35
CA ALA A 100 7.33 22.82 14.66
C ALA A 100 8.30 22.67 13.48
N VAL A 101 7.78 22.63 12.23
CA VAL A 101 8.61 22.60 11.02
C VAL A 101 9.36 23.92 10.83
N GLU A 102 8.69 25.06 11.01
CA GLU A 102 9.33 26.39 10.96
C GLU A 102 10.45 26.51 12.00
N GLN A 103 10.22 26.01 13.22
CA GLN A 103 11.24 25.98 14.27
C GLN A 103 12.45 25.11 13.90
N ARG A 104 12.22 23.93 13.33
CA ARG A 104 13.30 23.06 12.83
C ARG A 104 14.12 23.79 11.76
N ASP A 105 13.48 24.46 10.82
CA ASP A 105 14.16 25.15 9.71
C ASP A 105 14.99 26.35 10.22
N ALA A 106 14.51 27.04 11.26
CA ALA A 106 15.29 28.06 11.96
C ALA A 106 16.54 27.48 12.63
N VAL A 107 16.44 26.31 13.28
CA VAL A 107 17.59 25.63 13.91
C VAL A 107 18.60 25.13 12.87
N VAL A 108 18.13 24.65 11.71
CA VAL A 108 19.01 24.33 10.56
C VAL A 108 19.80 25.57 10.12
N THR A 109 19.15 26.73 10.06
CA THR A 109 19.78 28.01 9.70
C THR A 109 20.81 28.44 10.74
N GLU A 110 20.49 28.32 12.04
CA GLU A 110 21.42 28.58 13.14
C GLU A 110 22.68 27.71 13.03
N LEU A 111 22.50 26.40 12.80
CA LEU A 111 23.61 25.46 12.72
C LEU A 111 24.50 25.70 11.49
N LYS A 112 23.93 26.15 10.36
CA LYS A 112 24.74 26.64 9.23
C LYS A 112 25.56 27.87 9.61
N GLY A 113 24.99 28.79 10.39
CA GLY A 113 25.71 29.95 10.93
C GLY A 113 26.91 29.55 11.79
N VAL A 114 26.75 28.53 12.64
CA VAL A 114 27.85 27.98 13.47
C VAL A 114 29.01 27.44 12.62
N LEU A 115 28.71 26.90 11.42
CA LEU A 115 29.71 26.36 10.48
C LEU A 115 30.07 27.33 9.35
N ALA A 116 29.76 28.63 9.46
CA ALA A 116 29.91 29.57 8.34
C ALA A 116 31.35 29.62 7.79
N ALA A 117 32.35 29.53 8.68
CA ALA A 117 33.76 29.52 8.27
C ALA A 117 34.13 28.22 7.51
N GLU A 118 33.69 27.07 8.01
CA GLU A 118 33.93 25.77 7.38
C GLU A 118 33.17 25.65 6.03
N ILE A 119 31.98 26.23 5.92
CA ILE A 119 31.21 26.32 4.68
C ILE A 119 31.95 27.17 3.65
N ALA A 120 32.47 28.34 4.03
CA ALA A 120 33.26 29.19 3.14
C ALA A 120 34.57 28.50 2.69
N GLN A 121 35.22 27.75 3.58
CA GLN A 121 36.38 26.92 3.21
C GLN A 121 35.99 25.82 2.21
N PHE A 122 34.82 25.21 2.38
CA PHE A 122 34.32 24.22 1.42
C PHE A 122 34.06 24.82 0.04
N ASP A 123 33.46 26.01 -0.04
CA ASP A 123 33.30 26.71 -1.33
C ASP A 123 34.65 27.01 -1.99
N ALA A 124 35.67 27.37 -1.22
CA ALA A 124 37.04 27.56 -1.72
C ALA A 124 37.68 26.25 -2.22
N VAL A 125 37.43 25.11 -1.55
CA VAL A 125 37.86 23.77 -2.03
C VAL A 125 37.19 23.43 -3.36
N ARG A 126 35.88 23.66 -3.46
CA ARG A 126 35.09 23.36 -4.66
C ARG A 126 35.54 24.16 -5.88
N ALA A 127 35.96 25.41 -5.68
CA ALA A 127 36.50 26.24 -6.76
C ALA A 127 37.77 25.66 -7.41
N LEU A 128 38.43 24.69 -6.77
CA LEU A 128 39.64 24.01 -7.25
C LEU A 128 39.37 22.64 -7.90
N GLU A 129 38.10 22.20 -8.00
CA GLU A 129 37.75 20.94 -8.65
C GLU A 129 38.20 20.91 -10.11
N ALA A 130 39.13 20.02 -10.44
CA ALA A 130 39.67 19.89 -11.79
C ALA A 130 39.56 18.46 -12.35
N SER A 131 39.40 17.46 -11.48
CA SER A 131 39.33 16.05 -11.85
C SER A 131 38.05 15.38 -11.36
N PRO A 132 37.66 14.22 -11.93
CA PRO A 132 36.56 13.43 -11.38
C PRO A 132 36.82 12.95 -9.95
N ASP A 133 38.08 12.70 -9.57
CA ASP A 133 38.47 12.37 -8.20
C ASP A 133 38.21 13.54 -7.23
N ASP A 134 38.49 14.78 -7.64
CA ASP A 134 38.16 15.98 -6.85
C ASP A 134 36.64 16.10 -6.63
N LYS A 135 35.85 15.88 -7.68
CA LYS A 135 34.37 15.90 -7.60
C LYS A 135 33.83 14.84 -6.65
N TYR A 136 34.41 13.65 -6.66
CA TYR A 136 34.03 12.58 -5.73
C TYR A 136 34.26 12.98 -4.28
N VAL A 137 35.43 13.55 -3.98
CA VAL A 137 35.79 14.01 -2.63
C VAL A 137 34.94 15.21 -2.20
N SER A 138 34.65 16.15 -3.09
CA SER A 138 33.72 17.25 -2.81
C SER A 138 32.32 16.73 -2.52
N GLY A 139 31.87 15.70 -3.23
CA GLY A 139 30.61 15.03 -2.96
C GLY A 139 30.55 14.41 -1.55
N GLN A 140 31.67 13.86 -1.06
CA GLN A 140 31.77 13.35 0.32
C GLN A 140 31.62 14.49 1.35
N PHE A 141 32.28 15.64 1.13
CA PHE A 141 32.13 16.82 1.98
C PHE A 141 30.70 17.36 1.99
N TYR A 142 30.04 17.41 0.83
CA TYR A 142 28.63 17.76 0.73
C TYR A 142 27.74 16.85 1.56
N VAL A 143 27.93 15.54 1.47
CA VAL A 143 27.16 14.57 2.27
C VAL A 143 27.44 14.76 3.76
N GLN A 144 28.71 14.94 4.16
CA GLN A 144 29.09 15.15 5.56
C GLN A 144 28.43 16.41 6.13
N LEU A 145 28.63 17.56 5.49
CA LEU A 145 28.04 18.83 5.89
C LEU A 145 26.52 18.78 5.85
N GLY A 146 25.94 18.20 4.80
CA GLY A 146 24.50 18.00 4.65
C GLY A 146 23.90 17.18 5.79
N LYS A 147 24.58 16.12 6.25
CA LYS A 147 24.15 15.32 7.42
C LYS A 147 24.28 16.11 8.73
N TRP A 148 25.32 16.94 8.86
CA TRP A 148 25.55 17.75 10.05
C TRP A 148 24.48 18.82 10.22
N VAL A 149 24.18 19.56 9.15
CA VAL A 149 23.20 20.66 9.22
C VAL A 149 21.79 20.24 8.84
N TYR A 150 21.60 19.00 8.38
CA TYR A 150 20.35 18.51 7.79
C TYR A 150 19.91 19.35 6.57
N ASP A 151 20.83 19.59 5.64
CA ASP A 151 20.49 20.21 4.36
C ASP A 151 20.29 19.13 3.29
N LEU A 152 19.02 18.91 2.92
CA LEU A 152 18.65 17.91 1.92
C LEU A 152 19.19 18.23 0.52
N ASN A 153 19.29 19.51 0.15
CA ASN A 153 19.87 19.90 -1.14
C ASN A 153 21.36 19.56 -1.18
N TRP A 154 22.08 19.75 -0.07
CA TRP A 154 23.49 19.36 0.04
C TRP A 154 23.66 17.85 0.03
N LEU A 155 22.78 17.09 0.69
CA LEU A 155 22.78 15.63 0.58
C LEU A 155 22.59 15.18 -0.87
N ARG A 156 21.57 15.70 -1.57
CA ARG A 156 21.34 15.42 -2.99
C ARG A 156 22.58 15.72 -3.82
N MET A 157 23.08 16.96 -3.76
CA MET A 157 24.25 17.38 -4.54
C MET A 157 25.48 16.54 -4.23
N GLY A 158 25.65 16.12 -2.97
CA GLY A 158 26.78 15.29 -2.56
C GLY A 158 26.73 13.87 -3.13
N TYR A 159 25.57 13.22 -3.11
CA TYR A 159 25.41 11.90 -3.73
C TYR A 159 25.45 12.00 -5.26
N GLU A 160 24.82 13.01 -5.87
CA GLU A 160 24.91 13.26 -7.32
C GLU A 160 26.35 13.53 -7.76
N ALA A 161 27.14 14.31 -7.01
CA ALA A 161 28.55 14.55 -7.32
C ALA A 161 29.37 13.25 -7.26
N GLN A 162 29.11 12.40 -6.26
CA GLN A 162 29.78 11.10 -6.14
C GLN A 162 29.40 10.15 -7.29
N ILE A 163 28.12 10.09 -7.66
CA ILE A 163 27.63 9.28 -8.80
C ILE A 163 28.24 9.80 -10.11
N ASN A 164 28.08 11.10 -10.39
CA ASN A 164 28.49 11.72 -11.65
C ASN A 164 30.01 11.82 -11.82
N SER A 165 30.79 11.68 -10.74
CA SER A 165 32.25 11.58 -10.82
C SER A 165 32.72 10.31 -11.55
N GLY A 166 31.91 9.25 -11.57
CA GLY A 166 32.31 7.93 -12.05
C GLY A 166 33.38 7.24 -11.19
N LYS A 167 33.66 7.76 -9.98
CA LYS A 167 34.68 7.23 -9.06
C LYS A 167 34.10 6.44 -7.89
N ALA A 168 32.79 6.53 -7.67
CA ALA A 168 32.10 5.69 -6.69
C ALA A 168 32.29 4.20 -7.03
N LEU A 169 32.46 3.36 -6.01
CA LEU A 169 32.47 1.92 -6.19
C LEU A 169 31.12 1.46 -6.73
N ALA A 170 31.13 0.49 -7.65
CA ALA A 170 29.90 -0.06 -8.21
C ALA A 170 28.95 -0.61 -7.12
N ALA A 171 29.52 -1.13 -6.01
CA ALA A 171 28.77 -1.62 -4.85
C ALA A 171 28.05 -0.49 -4.07
N ASP A 172 28.54 0.74 -4.12
CA ASP A 172 27.97 1.89 -3.40
C ASP A 172 26.89 2.61 -4.21
N LEU A 173 26.95 2.53 -5.55
CA LEU A 173 26.02 3.20 -6.45
C LEU A 173 24.53 2.95 -6.14
N PRO A 174 24.05 1.71 -5.86
CA PRO A 174 22.64 1.50 -5.51
C PRO A 174 22.23 2.30 -4.25
N THR A 175 23.14 2.47 -3.30
CA THR A 175 22.88 3.24 -2.07
C THR A 175 22.96 4.73 -2.32
N PHE A 176 23.93 5.22 -3.09
CA PHE A 176 24.01 6.64 -3.42
C PHE A 176 22.79 7.11 -4.21
N GLU A 177 22.33 6.32 -5.20
CA GLU A 177 21.10 6.60 -5.94
C GLU A 177 19.88 6.62 -5.00
N PHE A 178 19.76 5.65 -4.09
CA PHE A 178 18.67 5.62 -3.13
C PHE A 178 18.66 6.84 -2.19
N GLU A 179 19.83 7.25 -1.67
CA GLU A 179 19.93 8.39 -0.77
C GLU A 179 19.69 9.73 -1.48
N ALA A 180 20.15 9.87 -2.74
CA ALA A 180 19.78 11.01 -3.59
C ALA A 180 18.27 11.07 -3.83
N ALA A 181 17.63 9.91 -4.07
CA ALA A 181 16.18 9.82 -4.24
C ALA A 181 15.42 10.22 -2.97
N ASN A 182 15.87 9.76 -1.79
CA ASN A 182 15.28 10.14 -0.50
C ASN A 182 15.37 11.65 -0.26
N ALA A 183 16.52 12.25 -0.56
CA ALA A 183 16.68 13.70 -0.47
C ALA A 183 15.69 14.43 -1.40
N CYS A 184 15.57 14.01 -2.66
CA CYS A 184 14.59 14.59 -3.59
C CYS A 184 13.14 14.38 -3.16
N TYR A 185 12.81 13.20 -2.63
CA TYR A 185 11.49 12.86 -2.12
C TYR A 185 11.09 13.75 -0.92
N ASP A 186 12.04 14.03 -0.01
CA ASP A 186 11.82 14.90 1.13
C ASP A 186 11.84 16.41 0.77
N ILE A 187 12.38 16.78 -0.41
CA ILE A 187 12.35 18.14 -1.05
C ILE A 187 11.08 18.37 -1.91
N PRO A 188 10.09 17.48 -1.83
CA PRO A 188 9.09 17.23 -2.90
C PRO A 188 9.50 17.38 -4.38
N ASP A 189 10.74 17.11 -4.76
CA ASP A 189 11.16 17.06 -6.18
C ASP A 189 10.87 15.67 -6.76
N TRP A 190 9.62 15.44 -7.17
CA TRP A 190 9.16 14.13 -7.63
C TRP A 190 9.87 13.62 -8.89
N PRO A 191 10.12 14.43 -9.94
CA PRO A 191 10.88 13.99 -11.10
C PRO A 191 12.31 13.56 -10.74
N CYS A 192 12.98 14.29 -9.86
CA CYS A 192 14.29 13.89 -9.35
C CYS A 192 14.21 12.56 -8.58
N ALA A 193 13.27 12.44 -7.65
CA ALA A 193 13.11 11.23 -6.85
C ALA A 193 12.82 10.00 -7.73
N GLN A 194 11.96 10.13 -8.75
CA GLN A 194 11.66 9.08 -9.72
C GLN A 194 12.91 8.58 -10.44
N LYS A 195 13.71 9.51 -10.98
CA LYS A 195 14.97 9.18 -11.68
C LYS A 195 15.89 8.36 -10.79
N HIS A 196 16.17 8.84 -9.58
CA HIS A 196 17.13 8.21 -8.68
C HIS A 196 16.61 6.89 -8.10
N TYR A 197 15.32 6.78 -7.77
CA TYR A 197 14.75 5.50 -7.36
C TYR A 197 14.78 4.46 -8.49
N ALA A 198 14.46 4.87 -9.73
CA ALA A 198 14.55 3.99 -10.89
C ALA A 198 15.98 3.47 -11.09
N ASN A 199 16.99 4.34 -10.99
CA ASN A 199 18.39 3.98 -11.07
C ASN A 199 18.81 3.01 -9.95
N ALA A 200 18.45 3.31 -8.70
CA ALA A 200 18.74 2.43 -7.56
C ALA A 200 18.15 1.01 -7.77
N ILE A 201 16.91 0.93 -8.26
CA ILE A 201 16.23 -0.33 -8.58
C ILE A 201 16.93 -1.07 -9.73
N ALA A 202 17.34 -0.36 -10.77
CA ALA A 202 18.08 -0.94 -11.90
C ALA A 202 19.44 -1.51 -11.47
N LEU A 203 20.08 -0.88 -10.47
CA LEU A 203 21.31 -1.35 -9.85
C LEU A 203 21.11 -2.45 -8.79
N GLY A 204 19.88 -2.93 -8.60
CA GLY A 204 19.58 -4.07 -7.72
C GLY A 204 19.22 -3.71 -6.27
N LYS A 205 19.03 -2.43 -5.93
CA LYS A 205 18.52 -2.02 -4.60
C LYS A 205 17.10 -2.57 -4.40
N ARG A 206 16.84 -3.22 -3.26
CA ARG A 206 15.54 -3.84 -2.92
C ARG A 206 15.12 -3.65 -1.46
N ASP A 207 16.04 -3.19 -0.62
CA ASP A 207 15.84 -2.80 0.77
C ASP A 207 15.30 -1.35 0.87
N GLY A 208 14.90 -0.94 2.08
CA GLY A 208 14.38 0.40 2.33
C GLY A 208 13.03 0.71 1.66
N ASN A 209 12.32 -0.32 1.17
CA ASN A 209 11.07 -0.18 0.41
C ASN A 209 11.21 0.73 -0.84
N VAL A 210 12.38 0.68 -1.50
CA VAL A 210 12.70 1.52 -2.65
C VAL A 210 11.64 1.46 -3.75
N GLU A 211 11.06 0.30 -4.04
CA GLU A 211 10.03 0.17 -5.07
C GLU A 211 8.71 0.85 -4.67
N LEU A 212 8.34 0.81 -3.38
CA LEU A 212 7.16 1.51 -2.87
C LEU A 212 7.34 3.01 -2.82
N LEU A 213 8.51 3.49 -2.39
CA LEU A 213 8.84 4.91 -2.41
C LEU A 213 8.86 5.44 -3.84
N HIS A 214 9.36 4.65 -4.79
CA HIS A 214 9.29 4.98 -6.21
C HIS A 214 7.84 5.11 -6.68
N ALA A 215 6.99 4.11 -6.44
CA ALA A 215 5.58 4.17 -6.84
C ALA A 215 4.82 5.35 -6.18
N ASP A 216 5.15 5.67 -4.93
CA ASP A 216 4.56 6.79 -4.20
C ASP A 216 4.75 8.14 -4.89
N THR A 217 5.89 8.37 -5.53
CA THR A 217 6.15 9.61 -6.29
C THR A 217 5.10 9.85 -7.39
N TYR A 218 4.56 8.78 -7.99
CA TYR A 218 3.50 8.89 -9.01
C TYR A 218 2.16 9.22 -8.38
N PHE A 219 1.81 8.57 -7.26
CA PHE A 219 0.58 8.90 -6.53
C PHE A 219 0.56 10.35 -6.06
N ARG A 220 1.71 10.91 -5.64
CA ARG A 220 1.85 12.31 -5.23
C ARG A 220 1.71 13.31 -6.37
N GLN A 221 1.90 12.87 -7.61
CA GLN A 221 1.68 13.64 -8.82
C GLN A 221 0.31 13.35 -9.46
N ASN A 222 -0.59 12.64 -8.74
CA ASN A 222 -1.88 12.18 -9.24
C ASN A 222 -1.79 11.25 -10.47
N GLN A 223 -0.62 10.66 -10.73
CA GLN A 223 -0.38 9.65 -11.76
C GLN A 223 -0.81 8.28 -11.22
N PHE A 224 -2.11 8.13 -10.98
CA PHE A 224 -2.69 7.00 -10.26
C PHE A 224 -2.56 5.67 -11.01
N ALA A 225 -2.62 5.69 -12.35
CA ALA A 225 -2.51 4.51 -13.17
C ALA A 225 -1.08 3.95 -13.15
N GLU A 226 -0.10 4.83 -13.35
CA GLU A 226 1.32 4.54 -13.36
C GLU A 226 1.79 4.05 -11.98
N GLY A 227 1.40 4.75 -10.91
CA GLY A 227 1.71 4.32 -9.55
C GLY A 227 1.13 2.95 -9.21
N THR A 228 -0.09 2.65 -9.68
CA THR A 228 -0.71 1.34 -9.49
C THR A 228 0.02 0.25 -10.26
N ASP A 229 0.33 0.47 -11.55
CA ASP A 229 1.07 -0.48 -12.37
C ASP A 229 2.44 -0.82 -11.75
N MET A 230 3.14 0.19 -11.23
CA MET A 230 4.42 0.00 -10.55
C MET A 230 4.31 -0.85 -9.29
N VAL A 231 3.32 -0.58 -8.43
CA VAL A 231 3.07 -1.41 -7.24
C VAL A 231 2.84 -2.86 -7.65
N LEU A 232 1.96 -3.10 -8.62
CA LEU A 232 1.60 -4.45 -9.05
C LEU A 232 2.80 -5.19 -9.67
N LYS A 233 3.60 -4.51 -10.51
CA LYS A 233 4.85 -5.07 -11.08
C LYS A 233 5.87 -5.40 -10.00
N ALA A 234 6.06 -4.51 -9.03
CA ALA A 234 7.01 -4.74 -7.94
C ALA A 234 6.56 -5.91 -7.06
N VAL A 235 5.27 -6.01 -6.72
CA VAL A 235 4.74 -7.16 -5.98
C VAL A 235 4.92 -8.47 -6.77
N ALA A 236 4.60 -8.48 -8.07
CA ALA A 236 4.79 -9.66 -8.92
C ALA A 236 6.26 -10.09 -8.97
N SER A 237 7.18 -9.15 -9.16
CA SER A 237 8.62 -9.41 -9.17
C SER A 237 9.12 -9.97 -7.83
N ARG A 238 8.66 -9.42 -6.70
CA ARG A 238 9.06 -9.89 -5.37
C ARG A 238 8.54 -11.29 -5.09
N LYS A 239 7.28 -11.59 -5.45
CA LYS A 239 6.74 -12.95 -5.38
C LYS A 239 7.54 -13.95 -6.21
N ALA A 240 7.86 -13.61 -7.45
CA ALA A 240 8.67 -14.46 -8.33
C ALA A 240 10.08 -14.71 -7.76
N ALA A 241 10.62 -13.76 -7.01
CA ALA A 241 11.91 -13.86 -6.32
C ALA A 241 11.82 -14.44 -4.89
N ASN A 242 10.65 -14.91 -4.44
CA ASN A 242 10.39 -15.36 -3.06
C ASN A 242 10.79 -14.33 -1.99
N LEU A 243 10.69 -13.04 -2.33
CA LEU A 243 10.93 -11.94 -1.39
C LEU A 243 9.65 -11.62 -0.61
N PRO A 244 9.78 -11.22 0.67
CA PRO A 244 8.63 -10.85 1.48
C PRO A 244 7.92 -9.62 0.89
N ILE A 245 6.59 -9.66 0.97
CA ILE A 245 5.67 -8.58 0.68
C ILE A 245 4.75 -8.39 1.89
N GLY A 246 4.34 -7.16 2.17
CA GLY A 246 3.38 -6.83 3.22
C GLY A 246 2.11 -6.18 2.67
N PRO A 247 1.02 -6.11 3.47
CA PRO A 247 -0.25 -5.52 3.04
C PRO A 247 -0.13 -4.03 2.68
N GLU A 248 0.85 -3.31 3.24
CA GLU A 248 1.13 -1.91 2.94
C GLU A 248 1.42 -1.64 1.46
N TRP A 249 1.94 -2.64 0.73
CA TRP A 249 2.26 -2.52 -0.69
C TRP A 249 1.04 -2.15 -1.52
N TYR A 250 -0.10 -2.78 -1.22
CA TYR A 250 -1.37 -2.48 -1.87
C TYR A 250 -2.08 -1.30 -1.21
N ALA A 251 -2.05 -1.23 0.12
CA ALA A 251 -2.82 -0.26 0.89
C ALA A 251 -2.37 1.20 0.64
N GLN A 252 -1.07 1.42 0.39
CA GLN A 252 -0.52 2.75 0.13
C GLN A 252 -1.15 3.43 -1.09
N GLY A 253 -1.35 2.68 -2.17
CA GLY A 253 -2.01 3.17 -3.39
C GLY A 253 -3.53 3.14 -3.32
N LEU A 254 -4.14 2.25 -2.50
CA LEU A 254 -5.58 2.01 -2.54
C LEU A 254 -6.42 3.24 -2.17
N ASN A 255 -6.09 3.92 -1.07
CA ASN A 255 -6.86 5.09 -0.62
C ASN A 255 -6.82 6.26 -1.64
N PRO A 256 -5.67 6.70 -2.20
CA PRO A 256 -5.67 7.77 -3.19
C PRO A 256 -6.47 7.40 -4.45
N VAL A 257 -6.29 6.19 -5.02
CA VAL A 257 -7.02 5.80 -6.23
C VAL A 257 -8.53 5.65 -6.00
N PHE A 258 -8.94 5.18 -4.82
CA PHE A 258 -10.35 5.12 -4.44
C PHE A 258 -10.98 6.52 -4.31
N ARG A 259 -10.28 7.45 -3.65
CA ARG A 259 -10.74 8.85 -3.53
C ARG A 259 -10.82 9.54 -4.88
N ALA A 260 -9.88 9.24 -5.78
CA ALA A 260 -9.88 9.69 -7.16
C ALA A 260 -10.90 8.98 -8.05
N LYS A 261 -11.69 8.04 -7.51
CA LYS A 261 -12.71 7.24 -8.23
C LYS A 261 -12.14 6.44 -9.41
N MET A 262 -10.87 6.05 -9.32
CA MET A 262 -10.17 5.24 -10.32
C MET A 262 -10.52 3.76 -10.13
N LEU A 263 -11.73 3.36 -10.58
CA LEU A 263 -12.26 2.01 -10.36
C LEU A 263 -11.30 0.88 -10.79
N PRO A 264 -10.68 0.90 -11.99
CA PRO A 264 -9.78 -0.17 -12.41
C PRO A 264 -8.60 -0.37 -11.45
N GLN A 265 -7.98 0.74 -11.03
CA GLN A 265 -6.82 0.78 -10.15
C GLN A 265 -7.20 0.36 -8.72
N ALA A 266 -8.30 0.91 -8.20
CA ALA A 266 -8.82 0.56 -6.89
C ALA A 266 -9.15 -0.94 -6.81
N THR A 267 -9.77 -1.48 -7.86
CA THR A 267 -10.10 -2.91 -7.97
C THR A 267 -8.84 -3.75 -8.00
N ALA A 268 -7.85 -3.40 -8.82
CA ALA A 268 -6.62 -4.17 -8.95
C ALA A 268 -5.83 -4.23 -7.63
N LEU A 269 -5.66 -3.08 -6.95
CA LEU A 269 -4.98 -3.01 -5.66
C LEU A 269 -5.75 -3.76 -4.57
N SER A 270 -7.07 -3.57 -4.48
CA SER A 270 -7.86 -4.23 -3.44
C SER A 270 -7.98 -5.73 -3.65
N ALA A 271 -8.07 -6.19 -4.91
CA ALA A 271 -8.07 -7.61 -5.25
C ALA A 271 -6.73 -8.28 -4.92
N GLY A 272 -5.61 -7.63 -5.25
CA GLY A 272 -4.27 -8.10 -4.86
C GLY A 272 -4.11 -8.18 -3.33
N LEU A 273 -4.58 -7.14 -2.62
CA LEU A 273 -4.55 -7.09 -1.15
C LEU A 273 -5.28 -8.28 -0.52
N VAL A 274 -6.53 -8.55 -0.92
CA VAL A 274 -7.28 -9.67 -0.34
C VAL A 274 -6.75 -11.02 -0.78
N SER A 275 -6.25 -11.13 -2.01
CA SER A 275 -5.66 -12.37 -2.54
C SER A 275 -4.45 -12.81 -1.73
N ASP A 276 -3.58 -11.87 -1.36
CA ASP A 276 -2.32 -12.16 -0.67
C ASP A 276 -2.44 -12.14 0.85
N PHE A 277 -3.29 -11.25 1.37
CA PHE A 277 -3.44 -11.01 2.79
C PHE A 277 -4.91 -11.08 3.20
N PRO A 278 -5.54 -12.27 3.16
CA PRO A 278 -6.94 -12.41 3.54
C PRO A 278 -7.15 -12.06 5.02
N SER A 279 -7.99 -11.06 5.27
CA SER A 279 -8.48 -10.70 6.61
C SER A 279 -9.84 -10.02 6.46
N ALA A 280 -10.66 -10.01 7.50
CA ALA A 280 -11.95 -9.30 7.49
C ALA A 280 -11.79 -7.83 7.08
N THR A 281 -10.76 -7.15 7.59
CA THR A 281 -10.43 -5.76 7.26
C THR A 281 -10.07 -5.56 5.78
N ASN A 282 -9.26 -6.44 5.22
CA ASN A 282 -8.86 -6.34 3.81
C ASN A 282 -10.04 -6.67 2.89
N TRP A 283 -10.87 -7.66 3.26
CA TRP A 283 -12.10 -7.98 2.55
C TRP A 283 -13.09 -6.82 2.55
N SER A 284 -13.30 -6.17 3.70
CA SER A 284 -14.13 -4.96 3.79
C SER A 284 -13.61 -3.88 2.85
N SER A 285 -12.28 -3.70 2.77
CA SER A 285 -11.66 -2.75 1.86
C SER A 285 -11.97 -3.06 0.39
N ALA A 286 -11.81 -4.31 -0.06
CA ALA A 286 -12.09 -4.69 -1.45
C ALA A 286 -13.58 -4.62 -1.80
N ILE A 287 -14.44 -5.03 -0.88
CA ILE A 287 -15.90 -4.97 -1.04
C ILE A 287 -16.36 -3.53 -1.16
N ARG A 288 -15.81 -2.63 -0.33
CA ARG A 288 -16.12 -1.20 -0.35
C ARG A 288 -15.78 -0.53 -1.69
N VAL A 289 -14.69 -0.93 -2.34
CA VAL A 289 -14.36 -0.45 -3.69
C VAL A 289 -15.52 -0.75 -4.64
N GLN A 290 -16.01 -2.00 -4.66
CA GLN A 290 -17.10 -2.39 -5.56
C GLN A 290 -18.43 -1.76 -5.15
N ARG A 291 -18.71 -1.66 -3.85
CA ARG A 291 -19.93 -1.05 -3.32
C ARG A 291 -20.11 0.39 -3.76
N TYR A 292 -19.04 1.19 -3.73
CA TYR A 292 -19.13 2.62 -4.02
C TYR A 292 -18.74 3.03 -5.44
N LEU A 293 -17.85 2.27 -6.10
CA LEU A 293 -17.35 2.62 -7.44
C LEU A 293 -17.83 1.66 -8.53
N GLY A 294 -18.28 0.45 -8.16
CA GLY A 294 -18.61 -0.62 -9.11
C GLY A 294 -19.98 -0.50 -9.78
N GLY A 295 -20.83 0.44 -9.37
CA GLY A 295 -22.16 0.66 -9.96
C GLY A 295 -23.16 -0.48 -9.69
N LEU A 296 -22.90 -1.32 -8.67
CA LEU A 296 -23.78 -2.43 -8.31
C LEU A 296 -25.05 -1.91 -7.63
N GLN A 297 -26.22 -2.46 -8.00
CA GLN A 297 -27.51 -2.07 -7.45
C GLN A 297 -28.40 -3.30 -7.25
N GLY A 298 -29.40 -3.19 -6.37
CA GLY A 298 -30.39 -4.25 -6.13
C GLY A 298 -29.78 -5.64 -5.94
N GLN A 299 -30.11 -6.56 -6.85
CA GLN A 299 -29.65 -7.95 -6.80
C GLN A 299 -28.13 -8.12 -7.01
N ASP A 300 -27.45 -7.17 -7.64
CA ASP A 300 -26.00 -7.19 -7.80
C ASP A 300 -25.29 -6.76 -6.52
N MET A 301 -25.85 -5.76 -5.83
CA MET A 301 -25.39 -5.40 -4.49
C MET A 301 -25.62 -6.55 -3.51
N MET A 302 -26.74 -7.27 -3.63
CA MET A 302 -27.02 -8.41 -2.76
C MET A 302 -25.94 -9.50 -2.83
N ASP A 303 -25.45 -9.82 -4.03
CA ASP A 303 -24.38 -10.81 -4.20
C ASP A 303 -23.01 -10.29 -3.72
N LEU A 304 -22.81 -8.97 -3.63
CA LEU A 304 -21.65 -8.37 -2.96
C LEU A 304 -21.78 -8.47 -1.42
N LEU A 305 -22.97 -8.23 -0.88
CA LEU A 305 -23.24 -8.33 0.56
C LEU A 305 -23.19 -9.77 1.07
N ARG A 306 -23.57 -10.75 0.23
CA ARG A 306 -23.32 -12.17 0.50
C ARG A 306 -21.83 -12.46 0.66
N LEU A 307 -20.97 -11.83 -0.14
CA LEU A 307 -19.51 -11.97 0.01
C LEU A 307 -19.02 -11.30 1.30
N LEU A 308 -19.57 -10.12 1.66
CA LEU A 308 -19.29 -9.43 2.93
C LEU A 308 -19.58 -10.33 4.13
N LYS A 309 -20.75 -10.99 4.13
CA LYS A 309 -21.12 -11.98 5.15
C LYS A 309 -20.13 -13.14 5.21
N ARG A 310 -19.86 -13.78 4.07
CA ARG A 310 -19.01 -14.99 3.99
C ARG A 310 -17.54 -14.75 4.34
N THR A 311 -17.10 -13.50 4.29
CA THR A 311 -15.75 -13.07 4.67
C THR A 311 -15.68 -12.52 6.10
N GLY A 312 -16.82 -12.45 6.80
CA GLY A 312 -16.91 -11.88 8.14
C GLY A 312 -16.50 -10.42 8.19
N ALA A 313 -16.68 -9.70 7.09
CA ALA A 313 -16.08 -8.39 6.86
C ALA A 313 -17.01 -7.20 7.18
N PHE A 314 -18.13 -7.45 7.84
CA PHE A 314 -19.00 -6.41 8.38
C PHE A 314 -18.23 -5.53 9.40
N GLU A 315 -18.27 -4.21 9.23
CA GLU A 315 -17.62 -3.24 10.10
C GLU A 315 -18.61 -2.43 10.96
N ASP A 316 -19.78 -2.09 10.40
CA ASP A 316 -20.76 -1.23 11.05
C ASP A 316 -22.21 -1.70 10.88
N GLY A 317 -23.11 -1.16 11.70
CA GLY A 317 -24.52 -1.55 11.74
C GLY A 317 -25.28 -1.31 10.43
N ASN A 318 -24.90 -0.29 9.65
CA ASN A 318 -25.59 0.04 8.41
C ASN A 318 -25.39 -1.05 7.35
N GLU A 319 -24.26 -1.75 7.37
CA GLU A 319 -24.02 -2.89 6.46
C GLU A 319 -24.93 -4.07 6.76
N TYR A 320 -25.25 -4.33 8.02
CA TYR A 320 -26.24 -5.35 8.40
C TYR A 320 -27.65 -4.94 7.99
N VAL A 321 -28.03 -3.67 8.23
CA VAL A 321 -29.34 -3.14 7.84
C VAL A 321 -29.52 -3.20 6.31
N GLU A 322 -28.53 -2.74 5.54
CA GLU A 322 -28.59 -2.78 4.08
C GLU A 322 -28.72 -4.22 3.56
N PHE A 323 -28.01 -5.18 4.16
CA PHE A 323 -28.18 -6.59 3.81
C PHE A 323 -29.61 -7.04 4.09
N VAL A 324 -30.17 -6.71 5.26
CA VAL A 324 -31.53 -7.12 5.65
C VAL A 324 -32.59 -6.50 4.74
N GLU A 325 -32.41 -5.24 4.32
CA GLU A 325 -33.32 -4.54 3.41
C GLU A 325 -33.25 -5.10 1.98
N LEU A 326 -32.04 -5.35 1.45
CA LEU A 326 -31.85 -5.92 0.11
C LEU A 326 -32.13 -7.43 0.04
N GLY A 327 -31.94 -8.12 1.17
CA GLY A 327 -32.15 -9.54 1.34
C GLY A 327 -33.61 -9.95 1.21
N ASP A 328 -34.55 -9.00 1.22
CA ASP A 328 -35.99 -9.22 1.06
C ASP A 328 -36.50 -10.38 1.91
N LYS A 329 -37.08 -10.04 3.07
CA LYS A 329 -37.68 -10.99 4.01
C LYS A 329 -38.71 -11.96 3.41
N LEU A 330 -39.27 -11.65 2.24
CA LEU A 330 -40.19 -12.53 1.52
C LEU A 330 -39.47 -13.51 0.58
N ARG A 331 -38.27 -13.16 0.10
CA ARG A 331 -37.55 -13.89 -0.94
C ARG A 331 -36.37 -14.69 -0.41
N TYR A 332 -35.61 -14.13 0.55
CA TYR A 332 -34.47 -14.81 1.17
C TYR A 332 -34.56 -14.83 2.71
N PRO A 333 -35.66 -15.34 3.30
CA PRO A 333 -35.88 -15.28 4.75
C PRO A 333 -34.74 -15.88 5.60
N PRO A 334 -34.14 -17.05 5.27
CA PRO A 334 -33.00 -17.57 6.01
C PRO A 334 -31.81 -16.61 6.10
N GLU A 335 -31.48 -15.95 4.98
CA GLU A 335 -30.33 -15.03 4.94
C GLU A 335 -30.61 -13.77 5.77
N VAL A 336 -31.84 -13.26 5.74
CA VAL A 336 -32.28 -12.14 6.56
C VAL A 336 -32.19 -12.48 8.05
N LEU A 337 -32.72 -13.63 8.47
CA LEU A 337 -32.67 -14.08 9.85
C LEU A 337 -31.24 -14.28 10.36
N GLU A 338 -30.38 -14.88 9.52
CA GLU A 338 -28.96 -15.07 9.84
C GLU A 338 -28.25 -13.72 10.08
N VAL A 339 -28.48 -12.73 9.22
CA VAL A 339 -27.79 -11.43 9.34
C VAL A 339 -28.32 -10.59 10.51
N LEU A 340 -29.62 -10.67 10.81
CA LEU A 340 -30.18 -10.08 12.03
C LEU A 340 -29.53 -10.67 13.30
N ASP A 341 -29.34 -11.99 13.33
CA ASP A 341 -28.64 -12.68 14.43
C ASP A 341 -27.17 -12.28 14.52
N LEU A 342 -26.44 -12.28 13.39
CA LEU A 342 -25.04 -11.85 13.33
C LEU A 342 -24.87 -10.40 13.82
N GLY A 343 -25.73 -9.49 13.38
CA GLY A 343 -25.69 -8.09 13.79
C GLY A 343 -26.01 -7.90 15.28
N SER A 344 -26.94 -8.69 15.81
CA SER A 344 -27.29 -8.68 17.24
C SER A 344 -26.14 -9.21 18.10
N LYS A 345 -25.53 -10.34 17.71
CA LYS A 345 -24.36 -10.92 18.39
C LYS A 345 -23.14 -10.02 18.34
N ALA A 346 -22.95 -9.28 17.26
CA ALA A 346 -21.89 -8.30 17.13
C ALA A 346 -22.15 -7.01 17.93
N GLY A 347 -23.31 -6.87 18.57
CA GLY A 347 -23.74 -5.64 19.26
C GLY A 347 -23.94 -4.45 18.32
N LYS A 348 -24.10 -4.71 17.02
CA LYS A 348 -24.25 -3.70 15.96
C LYS A 348 -25.72 -3.41 15.64
N LEU A 349 -26.61 -4.36 15.93
CA LEU A 349 -28.05 -4.21 15.82
C LEU A 349 -28.70 -4.43 17.18
N ASN A 350 -29.74 -3.66 17.48
CA ASN A 350 -30.59 -3.88 18.63
C ASN A 350 -32.00 -4.28 18.16
N VAL A 351 -32.08 -5.49 17.59
CA VAL A 351 -33.30 -6.03 16.98
C VAL A 351 -34.45 -6.07 17.98
N GLU A 352 -34.19 -6.27 19.27
CA GLU A 352 -35.22 -6.33 20.30
C GLU A 352 -35.70 -4.95 20.79
N SER A 353 -35.15 -3.85 20.29
CA SER A 353 -35.63 -2.50 20.57
C SER A 353 -36.11 -1.76 19.32
N ASP A 354 -35.55 -2.09 18.16
CA ASP A 354 -35.87 -1.47 16.88
C ASP A 354 -37.15 -2.09 16.30
N ILE A 355 -38.22 -1.30 16.22
CA ILE A 355 -39.53 -1.76 15.74
C ILE A 355 -39.45 -2.28 14.30
N SER A 356 -38.69 -1.61 13.42
CA SER A 356 -38.56 -2.02 12.03
C SER A 356 -37.85 -3.37 11.91
N LEU A 357 -36.75 -3.56 12.64
CA LEU A 357 -36.03 -4.83 12.64
C LEU A 357 -36.84 -5.97 13.25
N LYS A 358 -37.67 -5.70 14.27
CA LYS A 358 -38.61 -6.70 14.82
C LYS A 358 -39.63 -7.15 13.79
N GLU A 359 -40.25 -6.22 13.08
CA GLU A 359 -41.25 -6.53 12.05
C GLU A 359 -40.62 -7.35 10.92
N ILE A 360 -39.41 -6.97 10.49
CA ILE A 360 -38.66 -7.72 9.48
C ILE A 360 -38.36 -9.13 9.98
N LYS A 361 -37.88 -9.29 11.21
CA LYS A 361 -37.61 -10.60 11.83
C LYS A 361 -38.88 -11.46 11.87
N ALA A 362 -40.01 -10.91 12.35
CA ALA A 362 -41.26 -11.64 12.47
C ALA A 362 -41.79 -12.13 11.12
N SER A 363 -41.75 -11.27 10.10
CA SER A 363 -42.14 -11.63 8.73
C SER A 363 -41.19 -12.66 8.12
N ALA A 364 -39.87 -12.52 8.30
CA ALA A 364 -38.91 -13.51 7.82
C ALA A 364 -39.08 -14.89 8.50
N VAL A 365 -39.42 -14.94 9.80
CA VAL A 365 -39.73 -16.20 10.50
C VAL A 365 -40.97 -16.87 9.91
N LEU A 366 -42.01 -16.10 9.61
CA LEU A 366 -43.23 -16.64 9.00
C LEU A 366 -42.94 -17.24 7.62
N HIS A 367 -42.27 -16.49 6.74
CA HIS A 367 -41.99 -16.95 5.39
C HIS A 367 -40.95 -18.07 5.35
N ASP A 368 -39.97 -18.10 6.26
CA ASP A 368 -39.05 -19.24 6.37
C ASP A 368 -39.82 -20.56 6.60
N LYS A 369 -40.83 -20.51 7.47
CA LYS A 369 -41.67 -21.68 7.76
C LYS A 369 -42.50 -22.10 6.55
N GLU A 370 -43.10 -21.15 5.85
CA GLU A 370 -43.92 -21.40 4.65
C GLU A 370 -43.08 -21.99 3.51
N ASP A 371 -41.91 -21.39 3.23
CA ASP A 371 -41.00 -21.82 2.17
C ASP A 371 -40.47 -23.23 2.43
N ARG A 372 -40.06 -23.55 3.68
CA ARG A 372 -39.61 -24.91 4.04
C ARG A 372 -40.69 -25.97 3.80
N ALA A 373 -41.95 -25.65 4.02
CA ALA A 373 -43.05 -26.57 3.74
C ALA A 373 -43.27 -26.77 2.23
N GLY A 374 -43.02 -25.74 1.42
CA GLY A 374 -43.28 -25.73 -0.02
C GLY A 374 -42.08 -26.08 -0.93
N ILE A 375 -40.86 -26.08 -0.40
CA ILE A 375 -39.62 -26.12 -1.20
C ILE A 375 -39.51 -27.36 -2.10
N ALA A 376 -39.95 -28.52 -1.62
CA ALA A 376 -39.95 -29.75 -2.41
C ALA A 376 -40.85 -29.64 -3.66
N GLY A 377 -42.00 -28.98 -3.54
CA GLY A 377 -42.91 -28.72 -4.67
C GLY A 377 -42.41 -27.64 -5.63
N MET A 378 -41.52 -26.73 -5.18
CA MET A 378 -40.91 -25.72 -6.06
C MET A 378 -39.95 -26.36 -7.07
N GLU A 379 -39.15 -27.34 -6.64
CA GLU A 379 -38.22 -28.06 -7.52
C GLU A 379 -38.95 -28.74 -8.68
N THR A 380 -39.99 -29.54 -8.36
CA THR A 380 -40.79 -30.25 -9.35
C THR A 380 -41.43 -29.29 -10.35
N ARG A 381 -41.97 -28.16 -9.87
CA ARG A 381 -42.56 -27.13 -10.75
C ARG A 381 -41.52 -26.48 -11.65
N ALA A 382 -40.33 -26.18 -11.13
CA ALA A 382 -39.25 -25.58 -11.91
C ALA A 382 -38.71 -26.50 -13.02
N LYS A 383 -38.76 -27.82 -12.81
CA LYS A 383 -38.35 -28.82 -13.80
C LYS A 383 -39.45 -29.17 -14.82
N SER A 384 -40.66 -28.64 -14.66
CA SER A 384 -41.77 -28.93 -15.58
C SER A 384 -41.57 -28.29 -16.96
N ALA A 385 -42.14 -28.90 -18.00
CA ALA A 385 -42.06 -28.39 -19.37
C ALA A 385 -42.67 -26.99 -19.54
N THR A 386 -43.62 -26.61 -18.68
CA THR A 386 -44.32 -25.32 -18.70
C THR A 386 -43.64 -24.24 -17.85
N ALA A 387 -42.52 -24.56 -17.17
CA ALA A 387 -41.83 -23.60 -16.33
C ALA A 387 -41.21 -22.46 -17.16
N THR A 388 -41.57 -21.22 -16.79
CA THR A 388 -40.95 -20.02 -17.38
C THR A 388 -39.48 -19.92 -16.96
N PRO A 389 -38.61 -19.28 -17.77
CA PRO A 389 -37.22 -19.09 -17.40
C PRO A 389 -37.07 -18.40 -16.03
N ALA A 390 -37.90 -17.40 -15.75
CA ALA A 390 -37.91 -16.68 -14.47
C ALA A 390 -38.26 -17.60 -13.29
N ALA A 391 -39.22 -18.52 -13.45
CA ALA A 391 -39.59 -19.48 -12.41
C ALA A 391 -38.45 -20.47 -12.11
N VAL A 392 -37.74 -20.94 -13.13
CA VAL A 392 -36.56 -21.81 -12.94
C VAL A 392 -35.47 -21.09 -12.17
N ASN A 393 -35.13 -19.86 -12.55
CA ASN A 393 -34.13 -19.07 -11.83
C ASN A 393 -34.56 -18.75 -10.39
N ALA A 394 -35.82 -18.41 -10.16
CA ALA A 394 -36.33 -18.14 -8.82
C ALA A 394 -36.23 -19.37 -7.92
N ALA A 395 -36.56 -20.56 -8.45
CA ALA A 395 -36.37 -21.81 -7.73
C ALA A 395 -34.88 -22.09 -7.44
N ALA A 396 -33.98 -21.82 -8.38
CA ALA A 396 -32.54 -21.95 -8.16
C ALA A 396 -32.04 -21.04 -7.02
N ASP A 397 -32.49 -19.78 -7.00
CA ASP A 397 -32.18 -18.83 -5.92
C ASP A 397 -32.65 -19.36 -4.56
N VAL A 398 -33.90 -19.84 -4.47
CA VAL A 398 -34.47 -20.42 -3.24
C VAL A 398 -33.66 -21.63 -2.78
N MET A 399 -33.36 -22.57 -3.68
CA MET A 399 -32.56 -23.75 -3.34
C MET A 399 -31.19 -23.35 -2.78
N LEU A 400 -30.55 -22.33 -3.34
CA LEU A 400 -29.27 -21.83 -2.85
C LEU A 400 -29.40 -21.24 -1.44
N THR A 401 -30.39 -20.38 -1.21
CA THR A 401 -30.65 -19.75 0.11
C THR A 401 -30.93 -20.79 1.20
N TYR A 402 -31.55 -21.92 0.84
CA TYR A 402 -31.82 -23.03 1.76
C TYR A 402 -30.69 -24.07 1.87
N GLY A 403 -29.50 -23.78 1.32
CA GLY A 403 -28.34 -24.67 1.40
C GLY A 403 -28.41 -25.90 0.49
N GLN A 404 -29.40 -25.98 -0.42
CA GLN A 404 -29.53 -27.04 -1.42
C GLN A 404 -28.67 -26.73 -2.66
N ALA A 405 -27.37 -26.50 -2.44
CA ALA A 405 -26.45 -25.97 -3.46
C ALA A 405 -26.36 -26.86 -4.72
N ALA A 406 -26.37 -28.19 -4.58
CA ALA A 406 -26.36 -29.11 -5.71
C ALA A 406 -27.59 -28.97 -6.62
N LYS A 407 -28.77 -28.79 -6.02
CA LYS A 407 -30.01 -28.55 -6.77
C LYS A 407 -30.05 -27.16 -7.38
N ALA A 408 -29.53 -26.17 -6.67
CA ALA A 408 -29.38 -24.82 -7.20
C ALA A 408 -28.50 -24.81 -8.46
N GLU A 409 -27.36 -25.52 -8.44
CA GLU A 409 -26.50 -25.68 -9.61
C GLU A 409 -27.24 -26.33 -10.80
N GLU A 410 -28.01 -27.39 -10.58
CA GLU A 410 -28.83 -28.02 -11.63
C GLU A 410 -29.82 -27.01 -12.24
N LEU A 411 -30.55 -26.27 -11.41
CA LEU A 411 -31.57 -25.31 -11.85
C LEU A 411 -30.94 -24.07 -12.51
N TYR A 412 -29.78 -23.58 -12.06
CA TYR A 412 -29.08 -22.49 -12.74
C TYR A 412 -28.60 -22.91 -14.13
N ASN A 413 -28.09 -24.14 -14.29
CA ASN A 413 -27.73 -24.66 -15.61
C ASN A 413 -28.95 -24.77 -16.53
N LEU A 414 -30.10 -25.21 -16.00
CA LEU A 414 -31.36 -25.23 -16.74
C LEU A 414 -31.83 -23.81 -17.12
N ALA A 415 -31.68 -22.84 -16.23
CA ALA A 415 -32.00 -21.44 -16.49
C ALA A 415 -31.10 -20.83 -17.56
N LEU A 416 -29.79 -21.14 -17.56
CA LEU A 416 -28.83 -20.67 -18.58
C LEU A 416 -29.12 -21.19 -19.99
N ALA A 417 -29.81 -22.33 -20.11
CA ALA A 417 -30.24 -22.88 -21.39
C ALA A 417 -31.46 -22.15 -21.99
N LYS A 418 -32.12 -21.28 -21.22
CA LYS A 418 -33.32 -20.52 -21.64
C LYS A 418 -32.94 -19.05 -21.94
N PRO A 419 -33.45 -18.43 -23.03
CA PRO A 419 -33.15 -17.04 -23.35
C PRO A 419 -33.93 -16.06 -22.44
N GLY A 420 -33.53 -14.78 -22.46
CA GLY A 420 -34.27 -13.68 -21.83
C GLY A 420 -33.99 -13.43 -20.34
N LEU A 421 -33.02 -14.15 -19.76
CA LEU A 421 -32.56 -13.92 -18.39
C LEU A 421 -31.20 -13.22 -18.35
N ASP A 422 -30.93 -12.56 -17.23
CA ASP A 422 -29.62 -12.00 -16.90
C ASP A 422 -28.62 -13.14 -16.67
N ARG A 423 -27.87 -13.46 -17.73
CA ARG A 423 -26.87 -14.54 -17.75
C ARG A 423 -25.75 -14.30 -16.75
N ASP A 424 -25.28 -13.07 -16.62
CA ASP A 424 -24.15 -12.73 -15.73
C ASP A 424 -24.53 -12.93 -14.26
N ARG A 425 -25.78 -12.61 -13.90
CA ARG A 425 -26.31 -12.91 -12.57
C ARG A 425 -26.40 -14.39 -12.30
N ILE A 426 -26.95 -15.16 -13.23
CA ILE A 426 -27.07 -16.62 -13.09
C ILE A 426 -25.68 -17.24 -12.93
N LEU A 427 -24.72 -16.88 -13.77
CA LEU A 427 -23.36 -17.40 -13.70
C LEU A 427 -22.68 -17.09 -12.35
N THR A 428 -22.87 -15.88 -11.82
CA THR A 428 -22.33 -15.55 -10.49
C THR A 428 -22.91 -16.46 -9.42
N ARG A 429 -24.24 -16.65 -9.39
CA ARG A 429 -24.90 -17.46 -8.35
C ARG A 429 -24.66 -18.95 -8.51
N LEU A 430 -24.49 -19.43 -9.75
CA LEU A 430 -23.98 -20.76 -10.05
C LEU A 430 -22.59 -20.97 -9.45
N GLY A 431 -21.68 -20.00 -9.63
CA GLY A 431 -20.35 -20.05 -9.00
C GLY A 431 -20.43 -20.07 -7.46
N ILE A 432 -21.35 -19.32 -6.85
CA ILE A 432 -21.59 -19.35 -5.40
C ILE A 432 -22.10 -20.74 -4.96
N ALA A 433 -23.03 -21.34 -5.70
CA ALA A 433 -23.52 -22.70 -5.44
C ALA A 433 -22.41 -23.76 -5.59
N GLN A 434 -21.47 -23.56 -6.51
CA GLN A 434 -20.30 -24.43 -6.69
C GLN A 434 -19.32 -24.29 -5.51
N ILE A 435 -19.07 -23.07 -5.01
CA ILE A 435 -18.31 -22.85 -3.77
C ILE A 435 -18.94 -23.61 -2.60
N ASP A 436 -20.26 -23.56 -2.44
CA ASP A 436 -20.98 -24.22 -1.34
C ASP A 436 -20.90 -25.75 -1.40
N GLN A 437 -20.55 -26.31 -2.55
CA GLN A 437 -20.30 -27.74 -2.74
C GLN A 437 -18.82 -28.12 -2.64
N GLY A 438 -17.92 -27.15 -2.42
CA GLY A 438 -16.47 -27.37 -2.47
C GLY A 438 -15.88 -27.48 -3.88
N LYS A 439 -16.68 -27.20 -4.92
CA LYS A 439 -16.26 -27.22 -6.34
C LYS A 439 -15.54 -25.94 -6.72
N PHE A 440 -14.42 -25.65 -6.05
CA PHE A 440 -13.76 -24.34 -6.14
C PHE A 440 -13.17 -24.06 -7.52
N ALA A 441 -12.59 -25.06 -8.19
CA ALA A 441 -12.03 -24.89 -9.54
C ALA A 441 -13.13 -24.61 -10.57
N GLU A 442 -14.23 -25.35 -10.50
CA GLU A 442 -15.42 -25.13 -11.33
C GLU A 442 -16.02 -23.75 -11.07
N ALA A 443 -16.11 -23.33 -9.80
CA ALA A 443 -16.58 -22.00 -9.44
C ALA A 443 -15.72 -20.91 -10.09
N GLN A 444 -14.39 -21.01 -10.04
CA GLN A 444 -13.48 -20.07 -10.71
C GLN A 444 -13.70 -20.05 -12.23
N ALA A 445 -13.87 -21.22 -12.86
CA ALA A 445 -14.16 -21.31 -14.28
C ALA A 445 -15.53 -20.72 -14.66
N THR A 446 -16.52 -20.80 -13.76
CA THR A 446 -17.82 -20.17 -13.92
C THR A 446 -17.72 -18.65 -13.77
N PHE A 447 -17.03 -18.14 -12.74
CA PHE A 447 -16.84 -16.69 -12.55
C PHE A 447 -16.08 -16.04 -13.70
N ALA A 448 -15.16 -16.75 -14.35
CA ALA A 448 -14.45 -16.26 -15.53
C ALA A 448 -15.37 -15.97 -16.75
N LYS A 449 -16.59 -16.52 -16.76
CA LYS A 449 -17.60 -16.29 -17.81
C LYS A 449 -18.52 -15.10 -17.53
N VAL A 450 -18.43 -14.50 -16.33
CA VAL A 450 -19.28 -13.37 -15.91
C VAL A 450 -18.74 -12.07 -16.53
N GLY A 451 -19.60 -11.35 -17.24
CA GLY A 451 -19.33 -10.06 -17.83
C GLY A 451 -20.04 -8.89 -17.15
N GLY A 452 -20.15 -7.79 -17.91
CA GLY A 452 -20.91 -6.59 -17.53
C GLY A 452 -20.46 -5.96 -16.21
N VAL A 453 -21.42 -5.33 -15.52
CA VAL A 453 -21.22 -4.67 -14.22
C VAL A 453 -20.72 -5.64 -13.13
N ARG A 454 -21.00 -6.94 -13.28
CA ARG A 454 -20.62 -8.00 -12.34
C ARG A 454 -19.19 -8.50 -12.47
N THR A 455 -18.46 -8.11 -13.51
CA THR A 455 -17.09 -8.60 -13.77
C THR A 455 -16.20 -8.50 -12.52
N ASN A 456 -16.20 -7.37 -11.83
CA ASN A 456 -15.34 -7.18 -10.66
C ASN A 456 -15.87 -7.88 -9.40
N LEU A 457 -17.20 -8.02 -9.26
CA LEU A 457 -17.81 -8.86 -8.23
C LEU A 457 -17.40 -10.33 -8.39
N ALA A 458 -17.49 -10.86 -9.61
CA ALA A 458 -17.08 -12.23 -9.92
C ALA A 458 -15.59 -12.48 -9.67
N LYS A 459 -14.72 -11.50 -9.95
CA LYS A 459 -13.30 -11.59 -9.57
C LYS A 459 -13.10 -11.74 -8.06
N LEU A 460 -13.83 -10.98 -7.23
CA LEU A 460 -13.73 -11.11 -5.78
C LEU A 460 -14.23 -12.48 -5.29
N TRP A 461 -15.34 -12.97 -5.83
CA TRP A 461 -15.82 -14.33 -5.54
C TRP A 461 -14.85 -15.42 -6.00
N SER A 462 -14.19 -15.25 -7.15
CA SER A 462 -13.14 -16.16 -7.61
C SER A 462 -11.94 -16.17 -6.66
N ILE A 463 -11.55 -15.02 -6.10
CA ILE A 463 -10.49 -14.96 -5.08
C ILE A 463 -10.91 -15.72 -3.82
N TYR A 464 -12.16 -15.53 -3.37
CA TYR A 464 -12.70 -16.26 -2.23
C TYR A 464 -12.69 -17.78 -2.45
N ALA A 465 -13.11 -18.24 -3.64
CA ALA A 465 -13.05 -19.66 -4.02
C ALA A 465 -11.61 -20.21 -3.95
N ALA A 466 -10.65 -19.47 -4.51
CA ALA A 466 -9.24 -19.87 -4.48
C ALA A 466 -8.66 -19.94 -3.06
N GLN A 467 -9.11 -19.07 -2.15
CA GLN A 467 -8.71 -19.11 -0.74
C GLN A 467 -9.30 -20.31 -0.02
N LYS A 468 -10.57 -20.63 -0.27
CA LYS A 468 -11.22 -21.82 0.29
C LYS A 468 -10.58 -23.11 -0.19
N ALA A 469 -10.13 -23.17 -1.45
CA ALA A 469 -9.38 -24.32 -1.97
C ALA A 469 -8.03 -24.56 -1.26
N LYS A 470 -7.40 -23.50 -0.72
CA LYS A 470 -6.11 -23.60 -0.01
C LYS A 470 -6.25 -23.89 1.48
N GLY A 471 -7.37 -23.52 2.08
CA GLY A 471 -7.64 -23.70 3.51
C GLY A 471 -8.63 -24.81 3.83
N GLY A 472 -9.03 -25.59 2.83
CA GLY A 472 -9.88 -26.77 2.95
C GLY A 472 -9.10 -28.06 3.17
#